data_AF-A0A961QT25-F1
#
_entry.id   AF-A0A961QT25-F1
#
_cell.length_a   1.000
_cell.length_b   1.000
_cell.length_c   1.000
_cell.angle_alpha   90.00
_cell.angle_beta   90.00
_cell.angle_gamma   90.00
#
_symmetry.space_group_name_H-M   'P 1'
#
loop_
_entity.id
_entity.type
_entity.pdbx_description
1 polymer ?
#
loop_
_entity_poly.entity_id
_entity_poly.type
_entity_poly.pdbx_seq_one_letter_code
_entity_poly.pdbx_strand_id
1 'polypeptide(L)'
;PLAHMSVVLLGEGEARHGGKILPAREALKIAGLEPLELAPKEGLALLNGTQVSTAFALRGLFEAEDLFAAAVVCGALSNEAMLGSRRPFDARIHAIRGHRGQIDAAAAYRFLLGAMSEIGASHRDCDKVQDPYSMRCQPQVMG
;
A
#
# COMPACT_ATOMS: atom_id res chain seq x y z
N PRO A 1 22.55 -9.91 2.67
CA PRO A 1 21.44 -10.48 1.85
C PRO A 1 21.80 -10.70 0.37
N LEU A 2 22.37 -9.70 -0.32
CA LEU A 2 22.81 -9.88 -1.71
C LEU A 2 23.89 -10.96 -1.86
N ALA A 3 24.82 -11.07 -0.92
CA ALA A 3 25.79 -12.18 -0.90
C ALA A 3 25.12 -13.56 -0.83
N HIS A 4 24.13 -13.72 0.06
CA HIS A 4 23.37 -14.98 0.17
C HIS A 4 22.56 -15.30 -1.08
N MET A 5 22.05 -14.30 -1.79
CA MET A 5 21.42 -14.48 -3.09
C MET A 5 22.45 -14.92 -4.15
N SER A 6 23.61 -14.25 -4.19
CA SER A 6 24.62 -14.45 -5.22
C SER A 6 25.40 -15.77 -5.09
N VAL A 7 25.62 -16.30 -3.88
CA VAL A 7 26.32 -17.58 -3.71
C VAL A 7 25.61 -18.75 -4.40
N VAL A 8 24.28 -18.69 -4.49
CA VAL A 8 23.49 -19.69 -5.24
C VAL A 8 23.90 -19.74 -6.71
N LEU A 9 24.19 -18.58 -7.32
CA LEU A 9 24.66 -18.49 -8.71
C LEU A 9 26.04 -19.13 -8.89
N LEU A 10 26.84 -19.22 -7.83
CA LEU A 10 28.16 -19.88 -7.84
C LEU A 10 28.06 -21.38 -7.52
N GLY A 11 26.84 -21.91 -7.36
CA GLY A 11 26.60 -23.29 -6.96
C GLY A 11 26.81 -23.55 -5.47
N GLU A 12 26.82 -22.51 -4.64
CA GLU A 12 27.03 -22.59 -3.19
C GLU A 12 25.79 -22.13 -2.40
N GLY A 13 25.62 -22.68 -1.19
CA GLY A 13 24.46 -22.38 -0.35
C GLY A 13 23.20 -23.13 -0.78
N GLU A 14 22.03 -22.51 -0.55
CA GLU A 14 20.74 -23.16 -0.67
C GLU A 14 19.70 -22.24 -1.31
N ALA A 15 18.74 -22.84 -2.02
CA ALA A 15 17.61 -22.12 -2.60
C ALA A 15 16.31 -22.89 -2.42
N ARG A 16 15.18 -22.18 -2.45
CA ARG A 16 13.85 -22.79 -2.30
C ARG A 16 13.22 -23.07 -3.66
N HIS A 17 12.77 -24.30 -3.87
CA HIS A 17 11.99 -24.70 -5.05
C HIS A 17 10.82 -25.60 -4.64
N GLY A 18 9.60 -25.29 -5.10
CA GLY A 18 8.40 -26.06 -4.75
C GLY A 18 8.15 -26.18 -3.23
N GLY A 19 8.52 -25.15 -2.45
CA GLY A 19 8.41 -25.15 -0.99
C GLY A 19 9.52 -25.90 -0.23
N LYS A 20 10.42 -26.62 -0.92
CA LYS A 20 11.56 -27.32 -0.31
C LYS A 20 12.84 -26.51 -0.43
N ILE A 21 13.73 -26.63 0.56
CA ILE A 21 15.09 -26.07 0.52
C ILE A 21 16.00 -27.12 -0.12
N LEU A 22 16.77 -26.71 -1.12
CA LEU A 22 17.67 -27.57 -1.89
C LEU A 22 19.07 -26.96 -1.92
N PRO A 23 20.12 -27.79 -2.02
CA PRO A 23 21.47 -27.31 -2.33
C PRO A 23 21.47 -26.52 -3.65
N ALA A 24 22.28 -25.45 -3.72
CA ALA A 24 22.31 -24.55 -4.88
C ALA A 24 22.54 -25.26 -6.23
N ARG A 25 23.41 -26.28 -6.28
CA ARG A 25 23.66 -27.04 -7.53
C ARG A 25 22.43 -27.80 -8.02
N GLU A 26 21.63 -28.35 -7.11
CA GLU A 26 20.37 -29.01 -7.48
C GLU A 26 19.35 -27.97 -7.97
N ALA A 27 19.25 -26.85 -7.26
CA ALA A 27 18.36 -25.75 -7.65
C ALA A 27 18.72 -25.16 -9.02
N LEU A 28 20.01 -24.94 -9.30
CA LEU A 28 20.50 -24.49 -10.60
C LEU A 28 20.19 -25.51 -11.70
N LYS A 29 20.42 -26.81 -11.45
CA LYS A 29 20.08 -27.88 -12.40
C LYS A 29 18.58 -27.90 -12.73
N ILE A 30 17.72 -27.72 -11.73
CA ILE A 30 16.26 -27.59 -11.94
C ILE A 30 15.93 -26.37 -12.80
N ALA A 31 16.63 -25.25 -12.61
CA ALA A 31 16.47 -24.04 -13.41
C ALA A 31 17.11 -24.11 -14.81
N GLY A 32 17.80 -25.21 -15.15
CA GLY A 32 18.54 -25.34 -16.42
C GLY A 32 19.78 -24.46 -16.50
N LEU A 33 20.39 -24.14 -15.36
CA LEU A 33 21.57 -23.28 -15.25
C LEU A 33 22.78 -24.04 -14.71
N GLU A 34 23.97 -23.59 -15.08
CA GLU A 34 25.25 -24.02 -14.50
C GLU A 34 25.80 -22.95 -13.55
N PRO A 35 26.64 -23.32 -12.56
CA PRO A 35 27.32 -22.35 -11.71
C PRO A 35 28.13 -21.34 -12.53
N LEU A 36 28.04 -20.07 -12.17
CA LEU A 36 28.79 -18.99 -12.79
C LEU A 36 30.21 -18.91 -12.22
N GLU A 37 31.19 -18.66 -13.09
CA GLU A 37 32.51 -18.19 -12.70
C GLU A 37 32.56 -16.67 -12.83
N LEU A 38 32.79 -15.96 -11.73
CA LEU A 38 32.80 -14.49 -11.74
C LEU A 38 34.12 -13.94 -12.31
N ALA A 39 34.00 -13.03 -13.24
CA ALA A 39 35.11 -12.20 -13.72
C ALA A 39 35.40 -11.04 -12.74
N PRO A 40 36.54 -10.34 -12.91
CA PRO A 40 36.85 -9.17 -12.09
C PRO A 40 35.71 -8.15 -12.08
N LYS A 41 35.39 -7.62 -10.89
CA LYS A 41 34.34 -6.62 -10.59
C LYS A 41 32.89 -7.15 -10.60
N GLU A 42 32.61 -8.33 -11.14
CA GLU A 42 31.24 -8.87 -11.17
C GLU A 42 30.70 -9.20 -9.77
N GLY A 43 31.55 -9.70 -8.88
CA GLY A 43 31.19 -9.89 -7.47
C GLY A 43 30.76 -8.57 -6.81
N LEU A 44 31.47 -7.47 -7.05
CA LEU A 44 31.07 -6.16 -6.52
C LEU A 44 29.75 -5.69 -7.14
N ALA A 45 29.55 -5.91 -8.44
CA ALA A 45 28.32 -5.55 -9.14
C ALA A 45 27.09 -6.30 -8.59
N LEU A 46 27.24 -7.56 -8.21
CA LEU A 46 26.17 -8.35 -7.59
C LEU A 46 25.86 -7.92 -6.14
N LEU A 47 26.86 -7.43 -5.41
CA LEU A 47 26.75 -7.17 -3.98
C LEU A 47 26.44 -5.72 -3.62
N ASN A 48 26.83 -4.77 -4.46
CA ASN A 48 26.75 -3.35 -4.13
C ASN A 48 25.51 -2.71 -4.74
N GLY A 49 24.50 -2.49 -3.89
CA GLY A 49 23.30 -1.78 -4.25
C GLY A 49 22.26 -1.81 -3.15
N THR A 50 21.12 -1.16 -3.39
CA THR A 50 20.04 -1.01 -2.41
C THR A 50 18.86 -1.94 -2.67
N GLN A 51 18.99 -2.93 -3.57
CA GLN A 51 17.90 -3.72 -4.11
C GLN A 51 17.03 -4.36 -3.01
N VAL A 52 17.65 -4.89 -1.96
CA VAL A 52 16.93 -5.55 -0.85
C VAL A 52 16.14 -4.54 -0.02
N SER A 53 16.75 -3.40 0.31
CA SER A 53 16.06 -2.31 1.02
C SER A 53 14.93 -1.71 0.17
N THR A 54 15.16 -1.52 -1.14
CA THR A 54 14.15 -1.07 -2.09
C THR A 54 13.01 -2.08 -2.19
N ALA A 55 13.29 -3.38 -2.25
CA ALA A 55 12.25 -4.41 -2.29
C ALA A 55 11.38 -4.40 -1.02
N PHE A 56 11.98 -4.22 0.16
CA PHE A 56 11.22 -4.09 1.41
C PHE A 56 10.39 -2.80 1.46
N ALA A 57 10.93 -1.67 1.00
CA ALA A 57 10.19 -0.43 0.91
C ALA A 57 9.00 -0.54 -0.06
N LEU A 58 9.20 -1.16 -1.23
CA LEU A 58 8.12 -1.39 -2.20
C LEU A 58 7.05 -2.33 -1.66
N ARG A 59 7.43 -3.40 -0.97
CA ARG A 59 6.46 -4.26 -0.29
C ARG A 59 5.62 -3.47 0.70
N GLY A 60 6.26 -2.66 1.55
CA GLY A 60 5.54 -1.80 2.50
C GLY A 60 4.66 -0.75 1.81
N LEU A 61 5.09 -0.20 0.67
CA LEU A 61 4.31 0.72 -0.13
C LEU A 61 3.03 0.06 -0.67
N PHE A 62 3.14 -1.12 -1.31
CA PHE A 62 1.97 -1.81 -1.86
C PHE A 62 1.00 -2.23 -0.75
N GLU A 63 1.50 -2.76 0.37
CA GLU A 63 0.66 -3.07 1.53
C GLU A 63 -0.02 -1.81 2.10
N ALA A 64 0.67 -0.66 2.10
CA ALA A 64 0.09 0.61 2.54
C ALA A 64 -0.97 1.14 1.56
N GLU A 65 -0.79 0.98 0.24
CA GLU A 65 -1.77 1.35 -0.78
C GLU A 65 -3.07 0.53 -0.63
N ASP A 66 -2.94 -0.79 -0.44
CA ASP A 66 -4.06 -1.68 -0.17
C ASP A 66 -4.81 -1.27 1.11
N LEU A 67 -4.08 -1.03 2.20
CA LEU A 67 -4.64 -0.60 3.47
C LEU A 67 -5.29 0.78 3.38
N PHE A 68 -4.70 1.71 2.61
CA PHE A 68 -5.25 3.03 2.38
C PHE A 68 -6.61 2.95 1.67
N ALA A 69 -6.69 2.19 0.58
CA ALA A 69 -7.93 1.98 -0.15
C ALA A 69 -9.00 1.35 0.75
N ALA A 70 -8.64 0.32 1.53
CA ALA A 70 -9.54 -0.31 2.48
C ALA A 70 -10.02 0.68 3.56
N ALA A 71 -9.11 1.49 4.12
CA ALA A 71 -9.44 2.46 5.15
C ALA A 71 -10.41 3.55 4.65
N VAL A 72 -10.27 4.00 3.42
CA VAL A 72 -11.21 4.96 2.80
C VAL A 72 -12.62 4.34 2.67
N VAL A 73 -12.72 3.08 2.23
CA VAL A 73 -14.00 2.36 2.15
C VAL A 73 -14.61 2.14 3.54
N CYS A 74 -13.83 1.63 4.49
CA CYS A 74 -14.26 1.44 5.88
C CYS A 74 -14.70 2.76 6.52
N GLY A 75 -13.99 3.85 6.24
CA GLY A 75 -14.34 5.19 6.71
C GLY A 75 -15.65 5.71 6.12
N ALA A 76 -15.93 5.45 4.84
CA ALA A 76 -17.20 5.78 4.19
C ALA A 76 -18.36 4.98 4.79
N LEU A 77 -18.20 3.66 4.97
CA LEU A 77 -19.19 2.81 5.62
C LEU A 77 -19.46 3.25 7.07
N SER A 78 -18.39 3.57 7.82
CA SER A 78 -18.50 4.09 9.18
C SER A 78 -19.25 5.43 9.21
N ASN A 79 -19.07 6.28 8.18
CA ASN A 79 -19.81 7.52 8.05
C ASN A 79 -21.30 7.30 7.88
N GLU A 80 -21.70 6.35 7.05
CA GLU A 80 -23.11 5.99 6.90
C GLU A 80 -23.70 5.39 8.18
N ALA A 81 -22.99 4.44 8.80
CA ALA A 81 -23.46 3.78 10.02
C ALA A 81 -23.65 4.75 11.19
N MET A 82 -22.86 5.82 11.24
CA MET A 82 -22.95 6.87 12.26
C MET A 82 -23.88 8.02 11.87
N LEU A 83 -24.62 7.90 10.76
CA LEU A 83 -25.48 8.94 10.21
C LEU A 83 -24.72 10.28 10.00
N GLY A 84 -23.44 10.17 9.62
CA GLY A 84 -22.49 11.27 9.52
C GLY A 84 -22.77 12.18 8.31
N SER A 85 -22.48 13.46 8.50
CA SER A 85 -22.64 14.48 7.48
C SER A 85 -21.70 14.26 6.29
N ARG A 86 -22.20 14.52 5.08
CA ARG A 86 -21.40 14.55 3.85
C ARG A 86 -20.75 15.92 3.60
N ARG A 87 -21.18 16.97 4.30
CA ARG A 87 -20.65 18.34 4.16
C ARG A 87 -19.12 18.43 4.33
N PRO A 88 -18.49 17.68 5.26
CA PRO A 88 -17.03 17.66 5.41
C PRO A 88 -16.22 17.30 4.16
N PHE A 89 -16.82 16.58 3.21
CA PHE A 89 -16.15 16.11 2.00
C PHE A 89 -16.35 17.07 0.82
N ASP A 90 -17.01 18.22 0.99
CA ASP A 90 -17.24 19.20 -0.07
C ASP A 90 -15.92 19.66 -0.70
N ALA A 91 -15.81 19.57 -2.03
CA ALA A 91 -14.60 19.87 -2.77
C ALA A 91 -14.02 21.27 -2.46
N ARG A 92 -14.88 22.26 -2.17
CA ARG A 92 -14.47 23.64 -1.88
C ARG A 92 -13.68 23.75 -0.57
N ILE A 93 -14.01 22.94 0.44
CA ILE A 93 -13.30 22.90 1.73
C ILE A 93 -11.85 22.44 1.52
N HIS A 94 -11.64 21.51 0.61
CA HIS A 94 -10.31 20.95 0.34
C HIS A 94 -9.52 21.84 -0.64
N ALA A 95 -10.21 22.42 -1.63
CA ALA A 95 -9.61 23.36 -2.57
C ALA A 95 -9.05 24.62 -1.87
N ILE A 96 -9.75 25.18 -0.88
CA ILE A 96 -9.24 26.35 -0.15
C ILE A 96 -8.01 26.03 0.71
N ARG A 97 -7.84 24.77 1.15
CA ARG A 97 -6.64 24.34 1.89
C ARG A 97 -5.48 23.97 0.97
N GLY A 98 -5.75 23.41 -0.21
CA GLY A 98 -4.77 23.26 -1.29
C GLY A 98 -3.85 22.03 -1.25
N HIS A 99 -3.96 21.15 -0.26
CA HIS A 99 -3.16 19.91 -0.23
C HIS A 99 -3.71 18.86 -1.21
N ARG A 100 -2.87 18.38 -2.13
CA ARG A 100 -3.27 17.42 -3.17
C ARG A 100 -3.83 16.13 -2.59
N GLY A 101 -3.11 15.49 -1.66
CA GLY A 101 -3.56 14.24 -1.03
C GLY A 101 -4.93 14.39 -0.37
N GLN A 102 -5.13 15.46 0.41
CA GLN A 102 -6.43 15.75 1.02
C GLN A 102 -7.56 15.97 0.00
N ILE A 103 -7.28 16.67 -1.12
CA ILE A 103 -8.26 16.89 -2.20
C ILE A 103 -8.67 15.55 -2.83
N ASP A 104 -7.69 14.68 -3.09
CA ASP A 104 -7.91 13.38 -3.72
C ASP A 104 -8.63 12.43 -2.77
N ALA A 105 -8.26 12.40 -1.48
CA ALA A 105 -8.95 11.63 -0.44
C ALA A 105 -10.42 12.06 -0.33
N ALA A 106 -10.70 13.37 -0.29
CA ALA A 106 -12.07 13.86 -0.27
C ALA A 106 -12.86 13.47 -1.52
N ALA A 107 -12.22 13.46 -2.69
CA ALA A 107 -12.85 13.01 -3.92
C ALA A 107 -13.23 11.52 -3.85
N ALA A 108 -12.37 10.68 -3.30
CA ALA A 108 -12.67 9.26 -3.07
C ALA A 108 -13.86 9.06 -2.12
N TYR A 109 -13.91 9.80 -1.01
CA TYR A 109 -15.07 9.76 -0.10
C TYR A 109 -16.37 10.20 -0.78
N ARG A 110 -16.35 11.29 -1.57
CA ARG A 110 -17.53 11.73 -2.34
C ARG A 110 -17.97 10.69 -3.37
N PHE A 111 -17.04 10.04 -4.03
CA PHE A 111 -17.33 8.98 -4.99
C PHE A 111 -18.05 7.80 -4.31
N LEU A 112 -17.55 7.35 -3.15
CA LEU A 112 -18.11 6.21 -2.42
C LEU A 112 -19.45 6.54 -1.75
N LEU A 113 -19.59 7.71 -1.11
CA LEU A 113 -20.78 8.10 -0.36
C LEU A 113 -21.91 8.63 -1.25
N GLY A 114 -21.59 9.01 -2.49
CA GLY A 114 -22.48 9.72 -3.40
C GLY A 114 -23.01 11.04 -2.81
N ALA A 115 -24.01 11.62 -3.48
CA ALA A 115 -24.66 12.83 -3.00
C ALA A 115 -25.60 12.56 -1.80
N MET A 116 -26.24 11.39 -1.76
CA MET A 116 -27.22 10.98 -0.76
C MET A 116 -27.37 9.45 -0.79
N SER A 117 -27.77 8.85 0.34
CA SER A 117 -28.25 7.46 0.45
C SER A 117 -29.55 7.41 1.25
N GLU A 118 -30.23 6.26 1.28
CA GLU A 118 -31.41 6.05 2.11
C GLU A 118 -31.10 6.26 3.60
N ILE A 119 -29.96 5.75 4.08
CA ILE A 119 -29.49 5.91 5.46
C ILE A 119 -29.28 7.40 5.76
N GLY A 120 -28.51 8.11 4.92
CA GLY A 120 -28.27 9.54 5.08
C GLY A 120 -29.56 10.38 5.01
N ALA A 121 -30.53 9.98 4.18
CA ALA A 121 -31.81 10.67 4.06
C ALA A 121 -32.70 10.48 5.30
N SER A 122 -32.65 9.31 5.94
CA SER A 122 -33.43 9.03 7.16
C SER A 122 -33.02 9.89 8.37
N HIS A 123 -31.86 10.54 8.30
CA HIS A 123 -31.32 11.40 9.35
C HIS A 123 -31.23 12.88 8.95
N ARG A 124 -32.05 13.32 7.98
CA ARG A 124 -32.01 14.69 7.46
C ARG A 124 -32.38 15.74 8.52
N ASP A 125 -33.32 15.40 9.41
CA ASP A 125 -33.83 16.28 10.47
C ASP A 125 -33.04 16.04 11.77
N CYS A 126 -31.73 16.25 11.71
CA CYS A 126 -30.83 16.04 12.83
C CYS A 126 -30.37 17.37 13.45
N ASP A 127 -30.50 17.49 14.77
CA ASP A 127 -30.05 18.67 15.55
C ASP A 127 -28.52 18.76 15.71
N LYS A 128 -27.79 17.70 15.32
CA LYS A 128 -26.33 17.63 15.47
C LYS A 128 -25.65 18.61 14.51
N VAL A 129 -24.94 19.57 15.08
CA VAL A 129 -24.27 20.63 14.32
C VAL A 129 -22.98 20.13 13.66
N GLN A 130 -22.21 19.25 14.31
CA GLN A 130 -20.94 18.74 13.79
C GLN A 130 -20.68 17.29 14.18
N ASP A 131 -20.03 16.57 13.27
CA ASP A 131 -19.49 15.24 13.54
C ASP A 131 -18.13 15.29 14.27
N PRO A 132 -17.80 14.23 15.03
CA PRO A 132 -16.48 14.03 15.60
C PRO A 132 -15.36 14.08 14.55
N TYR A 133 -14.15 14.40 15.00
CA TYR A 133 -13.00 14.55 14.10
C TYR A 133 -12.64 13.25 13.37
N SER A 134 -12.84 12.09 14.00
CA SER A 134 -12.65 10.78 13.35
C SER A 134 -13.51 10.60 12.10
N MET A 135 -14.60 11.37 11.96
CA MET A 135 -15.47 11.36 10.78
C MET A 135 -15.20 12.55 9.87
N ARG A 136 -15.23 13.76 10.45
CA ARG A 136 -15.16 15.02 9.70
C ARG A 136 -13.76 15.34 9.17
N CYS A 137 -12.71 14.83 9.82
CA CYS A 137 -11.33 15.11 9.45
C CYS A 137 -10.68 13.98 8.64
N GLN A 138 -11.46 13.01 8.15
CA GLN A 138 -10.92 11.90 7.38
C GLN A 138 -10.07 12.36 6.18
N PRO A 139 -10.52 13.29 5.31
CA PRO A 139 -9.67 13.77 4.21
C PRO A 139 -8.36 14.42 4.68
N GLN A 140 -8.39 15.15 5.79
CA GLN A 140 -7.26 15.88 6.36
C GLN A 140 -6.19 14.96 6.96
N VAL A 141 -6.59 13.76 7.39
CA VAL A 141 -5.71 12.77 8.01
C VAL A 141 -5.23 11.74 7.00
N MET A 142 -6.13 11.33 6.10
CA MET A 142 -5.83 10.35 5.07
C MET A 142 -4.98 10.96 3.93
N GLY A 143 -5.20 12.24 3.61
CA GLY A 143 -4.52 12.90 2.51
C GLY A 143 -3.54 13.98 2.94
#